data_AF-Q8T7S7-F1
#
_entry.id   AF-Q8T7S7-F1
#
_cell.length_a   1.000
_cell.length_b   1.000
_cell.length_c   1.000
_cell.angle_alpha   90.00
_cell.angle_beta   90.00
_cell.angle_gamma   90.00
#
_symmetry.space_group_name_H-M   'P 1'
#
loop_
_entity.id
_entity.type
_entity.pdbx_description
1 polymer ?
#
loop_
_entity_poly.entity_id
_entity_poly.type
_entity_poly.pdbx_seq_one_letter_code
_entity_poly.pdbx_strand_id
1 'polypeptide(L)'
;LYGNDFSQTTISRFEALNLSFKNMCKLKPLLEKWLADADRSLAHSPLSVVVSSAHCGGMTGGVNGGASDATTRRRKKRTSIDTSVRVALERAFLNNPKPTSEEIAMLGRSMSMEKEVVRV
;
A
#
# COMPACT_ATOMS: atom_id res chain seq x y z
N LEU A 1 -12.18 -4.89 -5.08
CA LEU A 1 -12.55 -6.28 -4.74
C LEU A 1 -11.79 -6.87 -3.54
N TYR A 2 -10.66 -6.30 -3.09
CA TYR A 2 -9.91 -6.82 -1.92
C TYR A 2 -9.59 -5.77 -0.84
N GLY A 3 -10.34 -4.66 -0.82
CA GLY A 3 -10.23 -3.61 0.20
C GLY A 3 -8.98 -2.73 0.14
N ASN A 4 -7.84 -3.23 -0.36
CA ASN A 4 -6.63 -2.46 -0.66
C ASN A 4 -5.76 -3.19 -1.69
N ASP A 5 -5.11 -2.45 -2.59
CA ASP A 5 -4.09 -3.00 -3.47
C ASP A 5 -2.88 -3.48 -2.65
N PHE A 6 -2.38 -4.69 -2.92
CA PHE A 6 -1.15 -5.19 -2.32
C PHE A 6 0.06 -4.59 -3.04
N SER A 7 1.03 -4.09 -2.28
CA SER A 7 2.29 -3.62 -2.87
C SER A 7 3.17 -4.81 -3.28
N GLN A 8 4.02 -4.63 -4.29
CA GLN A 8 5.01 -5.64 -4.69
C GLN A 8 5.87 -6.11 -3.50
N THR A 9 6.27 -5.18 -2.62
CA THR A 9 7.01 -5.51 -1.39
C THR A 9 6.21 -6.41 -0.44
N THR A 10 4.88 -6.29 -0.40
CA THR A 10 4.02 -7.18 0.37
C THR A 10 4.05 -8.60 -0.19
N ILE A 11 3.91 -8.74 -1.52
CA ILE A 11 3.91 -10.04 -2.20
C ILE A 11 5.28 -10.73 -2.06
N SER A 12 6.36 -10.02 -2.36
CA SER A 12 7.72 -10.55 -2.24
C SER A 12 8.06 -11.05 -0.83
N ARG A 13 7.63 -10.32 0.21
CA ARG A 13 7.82 -10.77 1.60
C ARG A 13 6.96 -11.98 1.97
N PHE A 14 5.76 -12.10 1.38
CA PHE A 14 4.89 -13.25 1.58
C PHE A 14 5.51 -14.52 0.98
N GLU A 15 6.00 -14.45 -0.27
CA GLU A 15 6.65 -15.56 -0.97
C GLU A 15 7.94 -16.02 -0.27
N ALA A 16 8.73 -15.08 0.26
CA ALA A 16 9.98 -15.37 0.96
C ALA A 16 9.79 -15.76 2.45
N LEU A 17 8.55 -16.01 2.91
CA LEU A 17 8.25 -16.29 4.32
C LEU A 17 8.72 -15.21 5.32
N ASN A 18 8.90 -13.98 4.85
CA ASN A 18 9.45 -12.85 5.61
C ASN A 18 8.36 -11.91 6.16
N LEU A 19 7.31 -12.50 6.73
CA LEU A 19 6.28 -11.81 7.51
C LEU A 19 6.01 -12.62 8.78
N SER A 20 5.44 -11.98 9.80
CA SER A 20 5.01 -12.74 10.97
C SER A 20 3.92 -13.76 10.61
N PHE A 21 3.86 -14.87 11.33
CA PHE A 21 2.87 -15.93 11.12
C PHE A 21 1.44 -15.40 11.02
N LYS A 22 1.06 -14.49 11.94
CA LYS A 22 -0.27 -13.86 11.95
C LYS A 22 -0.54 -13.03 10.69
N ASN A 23 0.48 -12.37 10.12
CA ASN A 23 0.32 -11.64 8.85
C ASN A 23 0.19 -12.62 7.67
N MET A 24 0.97 -13.70 7.65
CA MET A 24 0.85 -14.74 6.62
C MET A 24 -0.54 -15.35 6.57
N CYS A 25 -1.08 -15.78 7.72
CA CYS A 25 -2.41 -16.38 7.79
C CYS A 25 -3.52 -15.42 7.35
N LYS A 26 -3.33 -14.11 7.50
CA LYS A 26 -4.28 -13.11 7.01
C LYS A 26 -4.19 -12.90 5.49
N LEU A 27 -2.99 -12.96 4.92
CA LEU A 27 -2.77 -12.73 3.50
C LEU A 27 -3.12 -13.96 2.65
N LYS A 28 -2.84 -15.17 3.15
CA LYS A 28 -3.07 -16.43 2.43
C LYS A 28 -4.46 -16.56 1.78
N PRO A 29 -5.59 -16.43 2.50
CA PRO A 29 -6.91 -16.57 1.88
C PRO A 29 -7.23 -15.45 0.87
N LEU A 30 -6.64 -14.26 1.03
CA LEU A 30 -6.83 -13.14 0.10
C LEU A 30 -6.07 -13.38 -1.21
N LEU A 31 -4.83 -13.87 -1.12
CA LEU A 31 -4.00 -14.18 -2.28
C LEU A 31 -4.49 -15.43 -3.02
N GLU A 32 -4.96 -16.46 -2.31
CA GLU A 32 -5.57 -17.66 -2.93
C GLU A 32 -6.81 -17.31 -3.74
N LYS A 33 -7.71 -16.48 -3.19
CA LYS A 33 -8.89 -16.01 -3.91
C LYS A 33 -8.53 -15.15 -5.12
N TRP A 34 -7.56 -14.24 -4.96
CA TRP A 34 -7.07 -13.42 -6.07
C TRP A 34 -6.50 -14.27 -7.21
N LEU A 35 -5.72 -15.29 -6.89
CA LEU A 35 -5.14 -16.21 -7.87
C LEU A 35 -6.23 -16.98 -8.62
N ALA A 36 -7.22 -17.53 -7.90
CA ALA A 36 -8.34 -18.24 -8.51
C ALA A 36 -9.16 -17.37 -9.48
N ASP A 37 -9.37 -16.09 -9.14
CA ASP A 37 -10.07 -15.13 -10.02
C ASP A 37 -9.23 -14.75 -11.25
N ALA A 38 -7.91 -14.62 -11.09
CA ALA A 38 -6.98 -14.34 -12.19
C ALA A 38 -6.94 -15.52 -13.19
N ASP A 39 -6.83 -16.75 -12.70
CA ASP A 39 -6.83 -17.96 -13.53
C ASP A 39 -8.13 -18.08 -14.34
N ARG A 40 -9.28 -17.80 -13.70
CA ARG A 40 -10.58 -17.76 -14.39
C ARG A 40 -10.65 -16.69 -15.46
N SER A 41 -10.10 -15.50 -15.20
CA SER A 41 -10.11 -14.39 -16.17
C SER A 41 -9.26 -14.72 -17.40
N LEU A 42 -8.13 -15.41 -17.22
CA LEU A 42 -7.29 -15.90 -18.31
C LEU A 42 -7.96 -16.99 -19.13
N ALA A 43 -8.68 -17.91 -18.48
CA ALA A 43 -9.37 -19.02 -19.15
C ALA A 43 -10.54 -18.60 -20.06
N HIS A 44 -11.15 -17.44 -19.83
CA HIS A 44 -12.28 -16.93 -20.64
C HIS A 44 -11.85 -15.93 -21.72
N SER A 45 -10.54 -15.68 -21.89
CA SER A 45 -10.00 -14.91 -23.03
C SER A 45 -9.70 -15.87 -24.19
N PRO A 46 -10.35 -15.74 -25.37
CA PRO A 46 -10.25 -16.74 -26.43
C PRO A 46 -8.91 -16.72 -27.21
N LEU A 47 -7.86 -16.10 -26.67
CA LEU A 47 -6.59 -15.88 -27.37
C LEU A 47 -5.38 -15.94 -26.41
N SER A 48 -4.99 -17.12 -25.88
CA SER A 48 -3.64 -17.26 -25.29
C SER A 48 -3.22 -18.72 -25.04
N VAL A 49 -3.10 -19.51 -26.11
CA VAL A 49 -2.21 -20.70 -26.15
C VAL A 49 -1.07 -20.47 -27.13
N VAL A 50 -0.42 -19.31 -27.08
CA VAL A 50 0.88 -19.10 -27.72
C VAL A 50 1.62 -17.99 -26.96
N VAL A 51 2.93 -18.15 -26.80
CA VAL A 51 3.91 -17.23 -26.18
C VAL A 51 4.15 -17.43 -24.68
N SER A 52 4.95 -18.45 -24.38
CA SER A 52 5.93 -18.39 -23.28
C SER A 52 7.32 -18.18 -23.86
N SER A 53 7.61 -16.94 -24.26
CA SER A 53 8.97 -16.37 -24.36
C SER A 53 8.86 -14.91 -24.79
N ALA A 54 8.92 -13.98 -23.83
CA ALA A 54 9.60 -12.70 -23.95
C ALA A 54 9.44 -11.87 -22.67
N HIS A 55 10.52 -11.18 -22.36
CA HIS A 55 10.69 -10.22 -21.28
C HIS A 55 9.73 -9.01 -21.31
N CYS A 56 9.58 -8.41 -20.13
CA CYS A 56 9.11 -7.07 -19.76
C CYS A 56 8.41 -6.17 -20.80
N GLY A 57 7.22 -5.68 -20.45
CA GLY A 57 6.60 -4.51 -21.07
C GLY A 57 5.24 -4.24 -20.45
N GLY A 58 5.08 -3.06 -19.83
CA GLY A 58 3.89 -2.70 -19.08
C GLY A 58 2.59 -2.70 -19.90
N MET A 59 1.46 -2.89 -19.22
CA MET A 59 0.14 -2.68 -19.81
C MET A 59 -0.71 -1.81 -18.89
N THR A 60 -0.80 -0.54 -19.30
CA THR A 60 -1.95 0.34 -19.11
C THR A 60 -3.15 -0.23 -19.86
N GLY A 61 -4.34 -0.20 -19.27
CA GLY A 61 -5.59 -0.44 -20.00
C GLY A 61 -6.70 -0.93 -19.09
N GLY A 62 -7.49 0.00 -18.55
CA GLY A 62 -8.67 -0.32 -17.76
C GLY A 62 -9.85 -0.76 -18.64
N VAL A 63 -10.76 -1.53 -18.04
CA VAL A 63 -12.19 -1.52 -18.36
C VAL A 63 -12.99 -1.88 -17.11
N ASN A 64 -14.07 -1.13 -16.94
CA ASN A 64 -14.97 -1.06 -15.79
C ASN A 64 -15.94 -2.26 -15.71
N GLY A 65 -16.44 -2.54 -14.50
CA GLY A 65 -17.74 -3.18 -14.34
C GLY A 65 -17.90 -4.04 -13.07
N GLY A 66 -18.29 -3.43 -11.96
CA GLY A 66 -18.62 -4.17 -10.74
C GLY A 66 -18.85 -3.26 -9.54
N ALA A 67 -19.86 -2.40 -9.62
CA ALA A 67 -20.36 -1.63 -8.49
C ALA A 67 -21.02 -2.58 -7.48
N SER A 68 -20.39 -2.72 -6.32
CA SER A 68 -21.08 -3.14 -5.09
C SER A 68 -20.27 -2.65 -3.89
N ASP A 69 -20.84 -1.60 -3.29
CA ASP A 69 -20.80 -1.28 -1.87
C ASP A 69 -19.55 -1.68 -1.08
N ALA A 70 -18.65 -0.71 -0.90
CA ALA A 70 -17.83 -0.67 0.30
C ALA A 70 -17.24 0.73 0.46
N THR A 71 -17.84 1.53 1.33
CA THR A 71 -17.20 2.64 2.05
C THR A 71 -16.07 2.10 2.97
N THR A 72 -15.31 1.11 2.51
CA THR A 72 -14.08 0.65 3.16
C THR A 72 -13.10 1.80 3.06
N ARG A 73 -12.64 2.28 4.22
CA ARG A 73 -11.54 3.24 4.33
C ARG A 73 -10.36 2.71 3.52
N ARG A 74 -10.21 3.23 2.29
CA ARG A 74 -9.04 2.98 1.45
C ARG A 74 -7.83 3.36 2.28
N ARG A 75 -6.84 2.46 2.36
CA ARG A 75 -5.61 2.72 3.11
C ARG A 75 -4.98 4.01 2.59
N LYS A 76 -4.65 4.94 3.51
CA LYS A 76 -3.90 6.15 3.15
C LYS A 76 -2.58 5.73 2.48
N LYS A 77 -2.26 6.38 1.36
CA LYS A 77 -0.94 6.22 0.72
C LYS A 77 0.14 6.69 1.71
N ARG A 78 1.32 6.07 1.64
CA ARG A 78 2.48 6.50 2.44
C ARG A 78 2.87 7.92 2.03
N THR A 79 3.01 8.83 3.00
CA THR A 79 3.56 10.17 2.78
C THR A 79 5.08 10.08 2.75
N SER A 80 5.70 10.60 1.69
CA SER A 80 7.15 10.78 1.62
C SER A 80 7.54 12.00 2.45
N ILE A 81 8.57 11.88 3.28
CA ILE A 81 9.08 12.97 4.11
C ILE A 81 10.44 13.43 3.56
N ASP A 82 10.49 14.66 3.10
CA ASP A 82 11.70 15.28 2.57
C ASP A 82 12.80 15.36 3.63
N THR A 83 14.06 15.39 3.19
CA THR A 83 15.21 15.39 4.10
C THR A 83 15.26 16.62 4.99
N SER A 84 14.92 17.81 4.49
CA SER A 84 14.86 19.04 5.29
C SER A 84 13.82 18.94 6.42
N VAL A 85 12.65 18.40 6.10
CA VAL A 85 11.54 18.16 7.03
C VAL A 85 11.95 17.13 8.08
N ARG A 86 12.56 16.01 7.69
CA ARG A 86 13.06 14.99 8.62
C ARG A 86 14.02 15.56 9.66
N VAL A 87 15.01 16.33 9.22
CA VAL A 87 16.02 16.92 10.12
C VAL A 87 15.38 17.90 11.10
N ALA A 88 14.39 18.68 10.68
CA ALA A 88 13.67 19.58 11.57
C ALA A 88 12.78 18.84 12.59
N LEU A 89 12.15 17.71 12.21
CA LEU A 89 11.43 16.85 13.14
C LEU A 89 12.36 16.21 14.18
N GLU A 90 13.55 15.75 13.76
CA GLU A 90 14.57 15.20 14.66
C GLU A 90 15.04 16.24 15.69
N ARG A 91 15.28 17.49 15.27
CA ARG A 91 15.62 18.58 16.20
C ARG A 91 14.49 18.88 17.18
N ALA A 92 13.24 18.90 16.72
CA ALA A 92 12.09 19.11 17.59
C ALA A 92 11.96 17.98 18.64
N PHE A 93 12.20 16.74 18.23
CA PHE A 93 12.19 15.58 19.13
C PHE A 93 13.27 15.63 20.21
N LEU A 94 14.49 16.07 19.86
CA LEU A 94 15.57 16.24 20.84
C LEU A 94 15.23 17.29 21.92
N ASN A 95 14.48 18.33 21.55
CA ASN A 95 14.06 19.38 22.49
C ASN A 95 12.90 18.92 23.38
N ASN A 96 11.90 18.27 22.80
CA ASN A 96 10.75 17.71 23.52
C ASN A 96 10.30 16.40 22.84
N PRO A 97 10.62 15.22 23.41
CA PRO A 97 10.24 13.94 22.82
C PRO A 97 8.76 13.59 23.03
N LYS A 98 8.02 14.37 23.84
CA LYS A 98 6.59 14.18 24.11
C LYS A 98 5.83 15.50 23.89
N PRO A 99 5.77 16.00 22.64
CA PRO A 99 5.03 17.20 22.34
C PRO A 99 3.53 16.99 22.57
N THR A 100 2.87 18.05 23.02
CA THR A 100 1.43 18.15 23.17
C THR A 100 0.73 18.20 21.81
N SER A 101 -0.59 17.97 21.80
CA SER A 101 -1.41 18.05 20.59
C SER A 101 -1.33 19.41 19.87
N GLU A 102 -1.11 20.48 20.62
CA GLU A 102 -0.99 21.84 20.09
C GLU A 102 0.39 22.09 19.49
N GLU A 103 1.45 21.65 20.16
CA GLU A 103 2.82 21.69 19.62
C GLU A 103 2.95 20.89 18.32
N ILE A 104 2.33 19.70 18.24
CA ILE A 104 2.29 18.90 17.02
C ILE A 104 1.56 19.66 15.89
N ALA A 105 0.47 20.37 16.20
CA ALA A 105 -0.23 21.18 15.21
C ALA A 105 0.60 22.39 14.74
N MET A 106 1.40 23.00 15.64
CA MET A 106 2.34 24.06 15.27
C MET A 106 3.46 23.55 14.37
N LEU A 107 4.05 22.39 14.67
CA LEU A 107 5.06 21.74 13.84
C LEU A 107 4.52 21.36 12.46
N GLY A 108 3.30 20.81 12.40
CA GLY A 108 2.64 20.52 11.12
C GLY A 108 2.46 21.78 10.26
N ARG A 109 2.05 22.90 10.86
CA ARG A 109 1.89 24.18 10.15
C ARG A 109 3.22 24.74 9.65
N SER A 110 4.28 24.73 10.47
CA SER A 110 5.57 25.31 10.07
C SER A 110 6.27 24.52 8.96
N MET A 111 5.97 23.22 8.84
CA MET A 111 6.58 22.31 7.86
C MET A 111 5.62 21.94 6.72
N SER A 112 4.42 22.54 6.69
CA SER A 112 3.35 22.24 5.71
C SER A 112 2.97 20.75 5.65
N MET A 113 2.89 20.10 6.81
CA MET A 113 2.49 18.70 6.98
C MET A 113 1.17 18.56 7.74
N GLU A 114 0.38 17.52 7.41
CA GLU A 114 -0.82 17.17 8.17
C GLU A 114 -0.43 16.81 9.62
N LYS A 115 -1.15 17.35 10.61
CA LYS A 115 -0.94 17.06 12.05
C LYS A 115 -0.83 15.56 12.33
N GLU A 116 -1.67 14.77 11.67
CA GLU A 116 -1.69 13.31 11.84
C GLU A 116 -0.42 12.64 11.30
N VAL A 117 0.22 13.18 10.26
CA VAL A 117 1.49 12.66 9.76
C VAL A 117 2.63 12.97 10.73
N VAL A 118 2.62 14.15 11.36
CA VAL A 118 3.63 14.53 12.36
C VAL A 118 3.44 13.78 13.68
N ARG A 119 2.20 13.43 14.02
CA ARG A 119 1.84 12.71 15.25
C ARG A 119 2.26 11.23 15.24
N VAL A 120 2.22 10.60 14.06
CA VAL A 120 2.53 9.16 13.84
C VAL A 120 4.03 8.93 13.88
#